data_AF-A0A2D6L8Z5-F1
#
_entry.id   AF-A0A2D6L8Z5-F1
#
_cell.length_a   1.000
_cell.length_b   1.000
_cell.length_c   1.000
_cell.angle_alpha   90.00
_cell.angle_beta   90.00
_cell.angle_gamma   90.00
#
_symmetry.space_group_name_H-M   'P 1'
#
loop_
_entity.id
_entity.type
_entity.pdbx_description
1 polymer ?
#
loop_
_entity_poly.entity_id
_entity_poly.type
_entity_poly.pdbx_seq_one_letter_code
_entity_poly.pdbx_strand_id
1 'polypeptide(L)'
;MVNILGLKITRHDTGAALISDKGVVAISEERLNRIKYSKNIFPELAISYCLKDSKIKPEEIDLIVIDQILLRSDFQAEKKFREWDKNNQFSKARIEVINHHDAHAASAFFCSPFDEAAVLIYDGYGEITMNQLGIPVAETETFYYGKENKLIEVQKTTHPVIQGARGRDMITRKHRYTIC
;
A
#
# COMPACT_ATOMS: atom_id res chain seq x y z
N MET A 1 18.53 -14.53 -4.32
CA MET A 1 17.66 -13.37 -4.56
C MET A 1 16.62 -13.36 -3.45
N VAL A 2 16.11 -12.19 -3.05
CA VAL A 2 15.16 -12.05 -1.94
C VAL A 2 13.74 -12.28 -2.46
N ASN A 3 12.94 -13.10 -1.77
CA ASN A 3 11.52 -13.28 -2.06
C ASN A 3 10.69 -12.31 -1.22
N ILE A 4 9.96 -11.42 -1.90
CA ILE A 4 9.24 -10.31 -1.26
C ILE A 4 7.73 -10.47 -1.50
N LEU A 5 6.97 -10.56 -0.41
CA LEU A 5 5.51 -10.60 -0.43
C LEU A 5 4.94 -9.23 -0.01
N GLY A 6 4.44 -8.46 -0.98
CA GLY A 6 3.71 -7.21 -0.77
C GLY A 6 2.24 -7.45 -0.49
N LEU A 7 1.66 -6.77 0.50
CA LEU A 7 0.29 -6.98 0.98
C LEU A 7 -0.47 -5.68 1.18
N LYS A 8 -1.67 -5.62 0.58
CA LYS A 8 -2.71 -4.64 0.93
C LYS A 8 -3.71 -5.29 1.86
N ILE A 9 -3.67 -4.96 3.17
CA ILE A 9 -4.52 -5.64 4.17
C ILE A 9 -5.55 -4.73 4.84
N THR A 10 -5.58 -3.44 4.50
CA THR A 10 -6.43 -2.44 5.16
C THR A 10 -7.51 -1.88 4.24
N ARG A 11 -8.70 -1.66 4.82
CA ARG A 11 -9.83 -0.97 4.22
C ARG A 11 -10.42 -1.64 2.98
N HIS A 12 -9.95 -1.35 1.77
CA HIS A 12 -10.49 -1.89 0.52
C HIS A 12 -9.35 -2.26 -0.42
N ASP A 13 -9.71 -2.90 -1.53
CA ASP A 13 -8.83 -3.34 -2.61
C ASP A 13 -7.69 -4.21 -2.08
N THR A 14 -8.02 -5.07 -1.11
CA THR A 14 -7.03 -5.98 -0.53
C THR A 14 -6.51 -6.96 -1.58
N GLY A 15 -5.26 -7.36 -1.42
CA GLY A 15 -4.56 -8.18 -2.39
C GLY A 15 -3.13 -8.47 -1.98
N ALA A 16 -2.44 -9.21 -2.84
CA ALA A 16 -1.05 -9.60 -2.65
C ALA A 16 -0.26 -9.47 -3.96
N ALA A 17 1.03 -9.19 -3.82
CA ALA A 17 2.02 -9.24 -4.89
C ALA A 17 3.26 -9.99 -4.39
N LEU A 18 3.83 -10.87 -5.20
CA LEU A 18 5.05 -11.60 -4.91
C LEU A 18 6.10 -11.27 -5.97
N ILE A 19 7.24 -10.77 -5.51
CA ILE A 19 8.43 -10.50 -6.32
C ILE A 19 9.48 -11.55 -5.98
N SER A 20 10.00 -12.22 -7.00
CA SER A 20 11.03 -13.25 -6.88
C SER A 20 11.90 -13.30 -8.13
N ASP A 21 12.84 -14.26 -8.17
CA ASP A 21 13.65 -14.56 -9.36
C ASP A 21 12.81 -15.02 -10.56
N LYS A 22 11.59 -15.49 -10.34
CA LYS A 22 10.63 -15.91 -11.37
C LYS A 22 9.81 -14.75 -11.95
N GLY A 23 9.99 -13.53 -11.42
CA GLY A 23 9.26 -12.33 -11.84
C GLY A 23 8.25 -11.87 -10.78
N VAL A 24 7.20 -11.20 -11.25
CA VAL A 24 6.17 -10.57 -10.42
C VAL A 24 4.83 -11.22 -10.66
N VAL A 25 4.18 -11.68 -9.59
CA VAL A 25 2.78 -12.17 -9.60
C VAL A 25 1.97 -11.29 -8.67
N ALA A 26 0.86 -10.72 -9.13
CA ALA A 26 0.00 -9.89 -8.30
C ALA A 26 -1.46 -10.11 -8.61
N ILE A 27 -2.30 -10.15 -7.57
CA ILE A 27 -3.74 -10.31 -7.73
C ILE A 27 -4.50 -9.65 -6.57
N SER A 28 -5.63 -9.02 -6.90
CA SER A 28 -6.56 -8.52 -5.89
C SER A 28 -7.49 -9.63 -5.39
N GLU A 29 -7.75 -9.63 -4.09
CA GLU A 29 -8.61 -10.59 -3.40
C GLU A 29 -10.03 -10.63 -4.01
N GLU A 30 -10.54 -9.48 -4.48
CA GLU A 30 -11.89 -9.40 -5.06
C GLU A 30 -12.07 -10.28 -6.32
N ARG A 31 -10.98 -10.55 -7.03
CA ARG A 31 -11.00 -11.40 -8.24
C ARG A 31 -11.25 -12.86 -7.89
N LEU A 32 -10.83 -13.27 -6.69
CA LEU A 32 -10.87 -14.65 -6.20
C LEU A 32 -12.12 -14.91 -5.35
N ASN A 33 -12.44 -14.02 -4.41
CA ASN A 33 -13.61 -14.19 -3.53
C ASN A 33 -14.92 -13.64 -4.14
N ARG A 34 -14.85 -12.89 -5.25
CA ARG A 34 -16.00 -12.27 -5.95
C ARG A 34 -16.77 -11.23 -5.13
N ILE A 35 -16.17 -10.73 -4.04
CA ILE A 35 -16.72 -9.67 -3.19
C ILE A 35 -16.07 -8.35 -3.61
N LYS A 36 -16.88 -7.46 -4.21
CA LYS A 36 -16.39 -6.17 -4.72
C LYS A 36 -15.67 -5.37 -3.64
N TYR A 37 -14.47 -4.87 -3.98
CA TYR A 37 -13.53 -4.13 -3.13
C TYR A 37 -12.92 -4.90 -1.97
N SER A 38 -13.30 -6.16 -1.73
CA SER A 38 -12.85 -6.99 -0.59
C SER A 38 -12.72 -6.20 0.72
N LYS A 39 -13.73 -5.38 1.01
CA LYS A 39 -13.63 -4.37 2.07
C LYS A 39 -13.47 -5.02 3.45
N ASN A 40 -12.39 -4.70 4.14
CA ASN A 40 -11.98 -5.25 5.43
C ASN A 40 -11.75 -6.78 5.42
N ILE A 41 -11.52 -7.37 4.25
CA ILE A 41 -11.23 -8.80 4.09
C ILE A 41 -9.72 -8.99 3.96
N PHE A 42 -9.15 -9.90 4.74
CA PHE A 42 -7.73 -10.23 4.65
C PHE A 42 -7.44 -11.01 3.36
N PRO A 43 -6.36 -10.71 2.61
CA PRO A 43 -6.13 -11.25 1.27
C PRO A 43 -5.55 -12.68 1.24
N GLU A 44 -6.20 -13.64 1.91
CA GLU A 44 -5.73 -15.01 2.03
C GLU A 44 -5.69 -15.76 0.68
N LEU A 45 -6.71 -15.55 -0.17
CA LEU A 45 -6.76 -16.21 -1.47
C LEU A 45 -5.68 -15.63 -2.39
N ALA A 46 -5.45 -14.33 -2.35
CA ALA A 46 -4.41 -13.67 -3.14
C ALA A 46 -3.00 -14.12 -2.73
N ILE A 47 -2.71 -14.23 -1.43
CA ILE A 47 -1.45 -14.78 -0.92
C ILE A 47 -1.25 -16.21 -1.43
N SER A 48 -2.28 -17.07 -1.25
CA SER A 48 -2.24 -18.47 -1.67
C SER A 48 -2.02 -18.61 -3.18
N TYR A 49 -2.66 -17.76 -3.98
CA TYR A 49 -2.49 -17.72 -5.42
C TYR A 49 -1.05 -17.37 -5.81
N CYS A 50 -0.49 -16.29 -5.26
CA CYS A 50 0.86 -15.83 -5.59
C CYS A 50 1.93 -16.88 -5.27
N LEU A 51 1.84 -17.51 -4.09
CA LEU A 51 2.75 -18.58 -3.67
C LEU A 51 2.65 -19.80 -4.59
N LYS A 52 1.43 -20.22 -4.93
CA LYS A 52 1.18 -21.36 -5.81
C LYS A 52 1.72 -21.13 -7.22
N ASP A 53 1.44 -19.97 -7.80
CA ASP A 53 1.87 -19.62 -9.16
C ASP A 53 3.39 -19.53 -9.26
N SER A 54 4.02 -18.86 -8.28
CA SER A 54 5.47 -18.73 -8.19
C SER A 54 6.16 -20.03 -7.74
N LYS A 55 5.41 -21.06 -7.29
CA LYS A 55 5.96 -22.29 -6.70
C LYS A 55 6.96 -21.99 -5.58
N ILE A 56 6.59 -21.07 -4.69
CA ILE A 56 7.37 -20.64 -3.53
C ILE A 56 6.59 -21.05 -2.28
N LYS A 57 7.26 -21.68 -1.32
CA LYS A 57 6.65 -22.02 -0.03
C LYS A 57 6.67 -20.81 0.91
N PRO A 58 5.74 -20.71 1.87
CA PRO A 58 5.72 -19.59 2.81
C PRO A 58 7.04 -19.38 3.56
N GLU A 59 7.75 -20.46 3.90
CA GLU A 59 9.01 -20.38 4.66
C GLU A 59 10.21 -19.89 3.84
N GLU A 60 10.02 -19.72 2.53
CA GLU A 60 10.99 -19.16 1.59
C GLU A 60 10.78 -17.66 1.37
N ILE A 61 9.75 -17.04 1.97
CA ILE A 61 9.59 -15.59 1.97
C ILE A 61 10.56 -14.96 2.96
N ASP A 62 11.38 -14.03 2.46
CA ASP A 62 12.39 -13.33 3.24
C ASP A 62 11.85 -12.02 3.83
N LEU A 63 10.94 -11.37 3.09
CA LEU A 63 10.41 -10.05 3.43
C LEU A 63 8.91 -9.97 3.11
N ILE A 64 8.14 -9.47 4.07
CA ILE A 64 6.75 -9.08 3.91
C ILE A 64 6.68 -7.57 3.99
N VAL A 65 6.07 -6.94 2.99
CA VAL A 65 5.87 -5.49 2.92
C VAL A 65 4.38 -5.20 2.98
N ILE A 66 3.96 -4.38 3.94
CA ILE A 66 2.55 -4.02 4.11
C ILE A 66 2.40 -2.52 3.85
N ASP A 67 1.56 -2.12 2.90
CA ASP A 67 1.27 -0.71 2.70
C ASP A 67 0.11 -0.25 3.61
N GLN A 68 0.29 0.89 4.26
CA GLN A 68 -0.61 1.35 5.31
C GLN A 68 -1.23 2.70 4.98
N ILE A 69 -2.52 2.84 5.34
CA ILE A 69 -3.30 4.08 5.25
C ILE A 69 -3.92 4.49 6.60
N LEU A 70 -4.28 3.50 7.44
CA LEU A 70 -5.25 3.71 8.53
C LEU A 70 -4.80 3.24 9.90
N LEU A 71 -3.90 2.26 9.96
CA LEU A 71 -3.48 1.80 11.26
C LEU A 71 -2.43 2.79 11.71
N ARG A 72 -2.72 3.53 12.78
CA ARG A 72 -1.92 4.66 13.28
C ARG A 72 -0.48 4.30 13.70
N SER A 73 -0.05 3.06 13.41
CA SER A 73 1.28 2.53 13.69
C SER A 73 1.51 1.23 12.93
N ASP A 74 2.77 1.03 12.51
CA ASP A 74 3.29 -0.20 11.93
C ASP A 74 2.89 -1.44 12.75
N PHE A 75 2.91 -1.31 14.08
CA PHE A 75 2.53 -2.33 15.04
C PHE A 75 1.14 -2.95 14.76
N GLN A 76 0.17 -2.14 14.34
CA GLN A 76 -1.17 -2.64 14.09
C GLN A 76 -1.26 -3.44 12.77
N ALA A 77 -0.49 -3.05 11.74
CA ALA A 77 -0.41 -3.81 10.49
C ALA A 77 0.23 -5.17 10.75
N GLU A 78 1.36 -5.15 11.44
CA GLU A 78 2.07 -6.35 11.84
C GLU A 78 1.20 -7.25 12.72
N LYS A 79 0.52 -6.69 13.73
CA LYS A 79 -0.40 -7.44 14.58
C LYS A 79 -1.51 -8.11 13.77
N LYS A 80 -2.16 -7.38 12.87
CA LYS A 80 -3.24 -7.92 12.03
C LYS A 80 -2.74 -9.06 11.13
N PHE A 81 -1.53 -8.91 10.58
CA PHE A 81 -0.88 -9.96 9.80
C PHE A 81 -0.61 -11.21 10.66
N ARG A 82 -0.01 -11.04 11.85
CA ARG A 82 0.30 -12.15 12.77
C ARG A 82 -0.95 -12.84 13.33
N GLU A 83 -2.04 -12.10 13.54
CA GLU A 83 -3.33 -12.67 13.94
C GLU A 83 -3.94 -13.56 12.87
N TRP A 84 -3.67 -13.29 11.59
CA TRP A 84 -4.04 -14.18 10.48
C TRP A 84 -3.05 -15.34 10.36
N ASP A 85 -1.74 -15.09 10.39
CA ASP A 85 -0.70 -16.12 10.34
C ASP A 85 -0.48 -16.84 11.68
N LYS A 86 -1.55 -17.42 12.24
CA LYS A 86 -1.50 -18.13 13.54
C LYS A 86 -0.58 -19.35 13.52
N ASN A 87 -0.39 -19.94 12.34
CA ASN A 87 0.48 -21.09 12.15
C ASN A 87 1.96 -20.69 11.98
N ASN A 88 2.25 -19.39 11.97
CA ASN A 88 3.61 -18.84 11.85
C ASN A 88 4.34 -19.39 10.60
N GLN A 89 3.61 -19.51 9.48
CA GLN A 89 4.16 -20.06 8.24
C GLN A 89 5.19 -19.10 7.61
N PHE A 90 5.13 -17.82 7.97
CA PHE A 90 6.11 -16.80 7.56
C PHE A 90 7.14 -16.48 8.67
N SER A 91 7.43 -17.42 9.56
CA SER A 91 8.28 -17.23 10.75
C SER A 91 9.67 -16.63 10.51
N LYS A 92 10.23 -16.80 9.30
CA LYS A 92 11.55 -16.26 8.91
C LYS A 92 11.47 -14.88 8.28
N ALA A 93 10.29 -14.48 7.80
CA ALA A 93 10.12 -13.25 7.07
C ALA A 93 10.23 -12.05 8.01
N ARG A 94 11.03 -11.05 7.61
CA ARG A 94 10.94 -9.72 8.21
C ARG A 94 9.65 -9.06 7.75
N ILE A 95 9.05 -8.24 8.60
CA ILE A 95 7.86 -7.45 8.26
C ILE A 95 8.28 -5.98 8.25
N GLU A 96 8.03 -5.32 7.13
CA GLU A 96 8.22 -3.88 6.96
C GLU A 96 6.87 -3.26 6.59
N VAL A 97 6.54 -2.13 7.22
CA VAL A 97 5.35 -1.36 6.90
C VAL A 97 5.80 -0.10 6.17
N ILE A 98 5.17 0.19 5.04
CA ILE A 98 5.53 1.35 4.21
C ILE A 98 4.33 2.28 4.03
N ASN A 99 4.62 3.53 3.72
CA ASN A 99 3.62 4.52 3.38
C ASN A 99 2.86 4.14 2.11
N HIS A 100 1.56 4.45 2.07
CA HIS A 100 0.71 4.12 0.92
C HIS A 100 1.14 4.77 -0.39
N HIS A 101 1.48 6.06 -0.38
CA HIS A 101 1.90 6.78 -1.57
C HIS A 101 3.28 6.28 -2.06
N ASP A 102 4.17 5.88 -1.15
CA ASP A 102 5.45 5.27 -1.51
C ASP A 102 5.23 3.94 -2.25
N ALA A 103 4.28 3.13 -1.79
CA ALA A 103 3.90 1.89 -2.48
C ALA A 103 3.33 2.16 -3.88
N HIS A 104 2.45 3.16 -4.03
CA HIS A 104 1.95 3.58 -5.34
C HIS A 104 3.09 4.05 -6.25
N ALA A 105 3.99 4.91 -5.75
CA ALA A 105 5.12 5.44 -6.51
C ALA A 105 6.06 4.33 -6.97
N ALA A 106 6.39 3.37 -6.10
CA ALA A 106 7.19 2.20 -6.42
C ALA A 106 6.52 1.35 -7.51
N SER A 107 5.22 1.09 -7.38
CA SER A 107 4.46 0.31 -8.36
C SER A 107 4.38 0.96 -9.74
N ALA A 108 4.45 2.29 -9.80
CA ALA A 108 4.43 3.06 -11.04
C ALA A 108 5.81 3.16 -11.68
N PHE A 109 6.82 3.64 -10.93
CA PHE A 109 8.15 3.93 -11.46
C PHE A 109 8.91 2.66 -11.84
N PHE A 110 9.02 1.69 -10.93
CA PHE A 110 9.82 0.47 -11.17
C PHE A 110 9.17 -0.50 -12.16
N CYS A 111 7.89 -0.32 -12.47
CA CYS A 111 7.20 -1.05 -13.54
C CYS A 111 7.21 -0.30 -14.88
N SER A 112 7.73 0.93 -14.91
CA SER A 112 7.82 1.73 -16.12
C SER A 112 9.10 1.41 -16.90
N PRO A 113 9.17 1.73 -18.20
CA PRO A 113 10.39 1.55 -19.00
C PRO A 113 11.41 2.70 -18.84
N PHE A 114 11.18 3.64 -17.92
CA PHE A 114 11.99 4.85 -17.79
C PHE A 114 13.02 4.71 -16.67
N ASP A 115 14.29 4.99 -16.99
CA ASP A 115 15.36 5.06 -15.99
C ASP A 115 15.31 6.35 -15.15
N GLU A 116 14.56 7.37 -15.58
CA GLU A 116 14.40 8.63 -14.88
C GLU A 116 13.03 9.24 -15.19
N ALA A 117 12.24 9.61 -14.17
CA ALA A 117 10.91 10.17 -14.35
C ALA A 117 10.46 11.03 -13.17
N ALA A 118 9.62 12.04 -13.45
CA ALA A 118 8.75 12.63 -12.44
C ALA A 118 7.55 11.70 -12.20
N VAL A 119 7.20 11.47 -10.94
CA VAL A 119 6.10 10.59 -10.54
C VAL A 119 5.11 11.39 -9.69
N LEU A 120 3.85 11.39 -10.09
CA LEU A 120 2.76 12.02 -9.35
C LEU A 120 1.82 10.95 -8.83
N ILE A 121 1.68 10.89 -7.50
CA ILE A 121 0.61 10.15 -6.85
C ILE A 121 -0.50 11.12 -6.50
N TYR A 122 -1.70 10.81 -6.97
CA TYR A 122 -2.92 11.56 -6.70
C TYR A 122 -3.99 10.57 -6.25
N ASP A 123 -4.29 10.55 -4.96
CA ASP A 123 -5.17 9.56 -4.34
C ASP A 123 -6.29 10.25 -3.55
N GLY A 124 -7.36 9.52 -3.27
CA GLY A 124 -8.44 9.98 -2.41
C GLY A 124 -7.95 10.28 -1.00
N TYR A 125 -7.11 9.43 -0.41
CA TYR A 125 -6.37 9.71 0.83
C TYR A 125 -5.31 8.62 1.06
N GLY A 126 -4.07 9.05 1.29
CA GLY A 126 -2.96 8.23 1.78
C GLY A 126 -2.90 8.23 3.32
N GLU A 127 -1.69 8.15 3.87
CA GLU A 127 -1.51 7.98 5.32
C GLU A 127 -2.05 9.19 6.10
N ILE A 128 -2.61 8.93 7.30
CA ILE A 128 -3.12 9.97 8.18
C ILE A 128 -2.07 10.29 9.24
N THR A 129 -1.56 11.52 9.21
CA THR A 129 -0.57 12.02 10.17
C THR A 129 -1.14 13.17 11.00
N MET A 130 -0.41 13.59 12.05
CA MET A 130 -0.71 14.81 12.79
C MET A 130 0.18 15.94 12.29
N ASN A 131 -0.42 17.07 11.93
CA ASN A 131 0.36 18.26 11.61
C ASN A 131 0.90 18.95 12.89
N GLN A 132 1.68 20.02 12.70
CA GLN A 132 2.30 20.77 13.81
C GLN A 132 1.29 21.39 14.81
N LEU A 133 0.02 21.48 14.44
CA LEU A 133 -1.06 22.01 15.28
C LEU A 133 -1.87 20.89 15.97
N GLY A 134 -1.48 19.62 15.81
CA GLY A 134 -2.20 18.47 16.34
C GLY A 134 -3.50 18.14 15.60
N ILE A 135 -3.66 18.64 14.36
CA ILE A 135 -4.81 18.36 13.51
C ILE A 135 -4.49 17.15 12.64
N PRO A 136 -5.37 16.13 12.56
CA PRO A 136 -5.18 15.00 11.67
C PRO A 136 -5.29 15.47 10.22
N VAL A 137 -4.28 15.15 9.43
CA VAL A 137 -4.20 15.43 7.99
C VAL A 137 -3.97 14.14 7.23
N ALA A 138 -4.58 14.01 6.06
CA ALA A 138 -4.34 12.88 5.16
C ALA A 138 -3.55 13.36 3.94
N GLU A 139 -2.63 12.53 3.48
CA GLU A 139 -1.96 12.71 2.19
C GLU A 139 -2.98 12.64 1.06
N THR A 140 -2.88 13.51 0.07
CA THR A 140 -3.76 13.54 -1.10
C THR A 140 -2.96 13.54 -2.38
N GLU A 141 -1.81 14.21 -2.36
CA GLU A 141 -0.86 14.25 -3.47
C GLU A 141 0.56 14.09 -2.96
N THR A 142 1.37 13.32 -3.68
CA THR A 142 2.82 13.29 -3.48
C THR A 142 3.55 13.29 -4.82
N PHE A 143 4.54 14.16 -4.94
CA PHE A 143 5.47 14.22 -6.07
C PHE A 143 6.77 13.52 -5.68
N TYR A 144 7.25 12.66 -6.57
CA TYR A 144 8.55 12.02 -6.46
C TYR A 144 9.38 12.27 -7.71
N TYR A 145 10.69 12.23 -7.53
CA TYR A 145 11.67 12.12 -8.59
C TYR A 145 12.27 10.72 -8.55
N GLY A 146 11.99 9.93 -9.59
CA GLY A 146 12.52 8.59 -9.78
C GLY A 146 13.76 8.62 -10.66
N LYS A 147 14.83 7.94 -10.24
CA LYS A 147 16.04 7.76 -11.03
C LYS A 147 16.72 6.43 -10.68
N GLU A 148 16.97 5.62 -11.69
CA GLU A 148 17.55 4.28 -11.59
C GLU A 148 16.78 3.43 -10.56
N ASN A 149 17.40 3.12 -9.42
CA ASN A 149 16.82 2.33 -8.35
C ASN A 149 16.30 3.16 -7.17
N LYS A 150 16.05 4.47 -7.37
CA LYS A 150 15.66 5.40 -6.30
C LYS A 150 14.35 6.10 -6.63
N LEU A 151 13.56 6.31 -5.58
CA LEU A 151 12.46 7.25 -5.52
C LEU A 151 12.75 8.25 -4.42
N ILE A 152 12.74 9.54 -4.77
CA ILE A 152 12.99 10.64 -3.84
C ILE A 152 11.69 11.45 -3.75
N GLU A 153 11.09 11.52 -2.56
CA GLU A 153 9.96 12.42 -2.30
C GLU A 153 10.43 13.86 -2.49
N VAL A 154 9.75 14.60 -3.36
CA VAL A 154 10.03 16.02 -3.65
C VAL A 154 9.09 16.92 -2.87
N GLN A 155 7.80 16.59 -2.89
CA GLN A 155 6.77 17.36 -2.22
C GLN A 155 5.58 16.46 -1.86
N LYS A 156 5.04 16.67 -0.67
CA LYS A 156 3.84 16.01 -0.19
C LYS A 156 2.80 17.04 0.23
N THR A 157 1.57 16.85 -0.21
CA THR A 157 0.44 17.70 0.12
C THR A 157 -0.56 16.91 0.96
N THR A 158 -0.95 17.52 2.08
CA THR A 158 -1.86 16.92 3.04
C THR A 158 -3.04 17.85 3.33
N HIS A 159 -4.22 17.29 3.52
CA HIS A 159 -5.44 18.05 3.83
C HIS A 159 -6.04 17.62 5.18
N PRO A 160 -6.63 18.54 5.97
CA PRO A 160 -7.30 18.19 7.22
C PRO A 160 -8.39 17.15 7.04
N VAL A 161 -8.38 16.12 7.90
CA VAL A 161 -9.43 15.11 7.94
C VAL A 161 -10.58 15.65 8.79
N ILE A 162 -11.60 16.21 8.14
CA ILE A 162 -12.77 16.76 8.86
C ILE A 162 -13.69 15.60 9.28
N GLN A 163 -13.82 15.41 10.60
CA GLN A 163 -14.70 14.42 11.21
C GLN A 163 -16.17 14.73 10.87
N GLY A 164 -16.82 13.88 10.07
CA GLY A 164 -18.28 13.97 9.80
C GLY A 164 -18.72 13.79 8.34
N ALA A 165 -17.81 13.87 7.36
CA ALA A 165 -18.18 13.64 5.97
C ALA A 165 -18.16 12.13 5.63
N ARG A 166 -19.33 11.53 5.35
CA ARG A 166 -19.43 10.12 4.95
C ARG A 166 -18.78 9.92 3.59
N GLY A 167 -17.62 9.24 3.54
CA GLY A 167 -17.12 8.39 2.43
C GLY A 167 -16.96 8.96 1.01
N ARG A 168 -17.49 10.14 0.70
CA ARG A 168 -17.41 10.84 -0.60
C ARG A 168 -17.20 12.35 -0.47
N ASP A 169 -17.35 12.91 0.74
CA ASP A 169 -17.38 14.38 0.94
C ASP A 169 -16.25 14.93 1.83
N MET A 170 -15.23 14.13 2.20
CA MET A 170 -14.21 14.59 3.17
C MET A 170 -13.24 15.63 2.59
N ILE A 171 -13.09 15.71 1.26
CA ILE A 171 -12.14 16.63 0.60
C ILE A 171 -12.87 17.63 -0.32
N THR A 172 -14.14 17.38 -0.68
CA THR A 172 -14.87 18.23 -1.62
C THR A 172 -15.81 19.20 -0.90
N ARG A 173 -15.27 20.29 -0.34
CA ARG A 173 -15.93 21.62 -0.33
C ARG A 173 -15.00 22.69 0.24
N LYS A 174 -14.69 23.68 -0.61
CA LYS A 174 -13.81 24.86 -0.44
C LYS A 174 -12.34 24.51 -0.71
N HIS A 175 -11.80 24.70 -1.90
CA HIS A 175 -11.72 25.98 -2.59
C HIS A 175 -11.86 25.76 -4.11
N ARG A 176 -12.84 26.43 -4.73
CA ARG A 176 -12.77 26.74 -6.17
C ARG A 176 -11.65 27.77 -6.34
N TYR A 177 -10.41 27.32 -6.49
CA TYR A 177 -9.42 28.15 -7.18
C TYR A 177 -9.69 27.96 -8.67
N THR A 178 -10.37 28.95 -9.23
CA THR A 178 -10.40 29.20 -10.67
C THR A 178 -8.95 29.27 -11.14
N ILE A 179 -8.54 28.31 -11.96
CA ILE A 179 -7.30 28.39 -12.70
C ILE A 179 -7.51 29.47 -13.77
N CYS A 180 -6.83 30.61 -13.60
CA CYS A 180 -6.42 31.46 -14.71
C CYS A 180 -4.98 31.09 -15.06
#